data_AF-A0A8J3YQS8-F1
#
_entry.id   AF-A0A8J3YQS8-F1
#
_cell.length_a   1.000
_cell.length_b   1.000
_cell.length_c   1.000
_cell.angle_alpha   90.00
_cell.angle_beta   90.00
_cell.angle_gamma   90.00
#
_symmetry.space_group_name_H-M   'P 1'
#
loop_
_entity.id
_entity.type
_entity.pdbx_description
1 polymer ?
#
loop_
_entity_poly.entity_id
_entity_poly.type
_entity_poly.pdbx_seq_one_letter_code
_entity_poly.pdbx_strand_id
1 'polypeptide(L)'
;MYRLPPEARWRATFRLQLFTGDGMRPVAVATQMPGAGEGASLTNAAETCAETVWREHFPDAPEPPVWVSHLILEHRRQLSLVTFAADPSARTLRSPGWRPMSPADVDALVGQAVDLERGAGFTPPEPEPEPEARFVAYPVVRLPRPAPFREKKCMAAGVPWWRRLGRQLVPRRGGRDCCWYHGGDWHQVNRLALRLVAQFEAAGVSFEDIPRHVLNHPDAQGLTDWEAEALDSLVMDTIRPHGPWPRDARYNNGNHRAQAMLDAGVRRTLIERDTD
;
A
#
# COMPACT_ATOMS: atom_id res chain seq x y z
N MET A 1 3.13 -26.77 -6.31
CA MET A 1 3.25 -25.31 -6.13
C MET A 1 2.33 -24.65 -7.14
N TYR A 2 1.45 -23.77 -6.70
CA TYR A 2 0.51 -23.06 -7.56
C TYR A 2 0.99 -21.62 -7.77
N ARG A 3 0.89 -21.13 -9.00
CA ARG A 3 1.28 -19.78 -9.40
C ARG A 3 0.13 -19.20 -10.21
N LEU A 4 -0.25 -17.96 -9.90
CA LEU A 4 -1.24 -17.27 -10.72
C LEU A 4 -0.75 -17.13 -12.17
N PRO A 5 -1.66 -17.22 -13.16
CA PRO A 5 -1.29 -17.11 -14.55
C PRO A 5 -0.74 -15.70 -14.85
N PRO A 6 0.14 -15.55 -15.86
CA PRO A 6 0.82 -14.27 -16.14
C PRO A 6 -0.11 -13.07 -16.37
N GLU A 7 -1.32 -13.30 -16.87
CA GLU A 7 -2.36 -12.32 -17.13
C GLU A 7 -3.18 -11.92 -15.89
N ALA A 8 -2.96 -12.59 -14.76
CA ALA A 8 -3.64 -12.23 -13.52
C ALA A 8 -3.22 -10.81 -13.06
N ARG A 9 -4.17 -10.10 -12.44
CA ARG A 9 -3.94 -8.76 -11.87
C ARG A 9 -2.76 -8.73 -10.88
N TRP A 10 -2.53 -9.86 -10.19
CA TRP A 10 -1.50 -10.03 -9.20
C TRP A 10 -0.57 -11.17 -9.59
N ARG A 11 0.72 -11.01 -9.31
CA ARG A 11 1.63 -12.14 -9.20
C ARG A 11 1.50 -12.72 -7.82
N ALA A 12 1.19 -14.02 -7.70
CA ALA A 12 1.22 -14.73 -6.43
C ALA A 12 1.63 -16.18 -6.64
N THR A 13 2.41 -16.73 -5.70
CA THR A 13 2.75 -18.14 -5.63
C THR A 13 2.38 -18.67 -4.23
N PHE A 14 1.81 -19.86 -4.16
CA PHE A 14 1.43 -20.51 -2.90
C PHE A 14 1.40 -22.04 -3.07
N ARG A 15 1.44 -22.80 -1.97
CA ARG A 15 1.09 -24.22 -2.00
C ARG A 15 -0.44 -24.32 -2.03
N LEU A 16 -0.95 -25.11 -2.96
CA LEU A 16 -2.37 -25.42 -3.05
C LEU A 16 -2.57 -26.90 -2.73
N GLN A 17 -3.47 -27.19 -1.79
CA GLN A 17 -3.97 -28.53 -1.52
C GLN A 17 -5.48 -28.52 -1.76
N LEU A 18 -5.95 -29.48 -2.57
CA LEU A 18 -7.34 -29.60 -2.97
C LEU A 18 -7.92 -30.87 -2.37
N PHE A 19 -9.05 -30.74 -1.69
CA PHE A 19 -9.78 -31.84 -1.08
C PHE A 19 -11.16 -31.92 -1.73
N THR A 20 -11.48 -33.08 -2.30
CA THR A 20 -12.72 -33.34 -3.04
C THR A 20 -13.38 -34.60 -2.52
N GLY A 21 -14.71 -34.64 -2.57
CA GLY A 21 -15.51 -35.82 -2.31
C GLY A 21 -16.83 -35.74 -3.07
N ASP A 22 -17.43 -36.89 -3.37
CA ASP A 22 -18.65 -36.95 -4.17
C ASP A 22 -19.80 -36.18 -3.48
N GLY A 23 -20.43 -35.27 -4.23
CA GLY A 23 -21.52 -34.44 -3.72
C GLY A 23 -21.11 -33.37 -2.69
N MET A 24 -19.83 -33.28 -2.35
CA MET A 24 -19.30 -32.32 -1.39
C MET A 24 -18.71 -31.10 -2.11
N ARG A 25 -18.85 -29.93 -1.49
CA ARG A 25 -18.18 -28.72 -1.98
C ARG A 25 -16.66 -28.89 -1.78
N PRO A 26 -15.83 -28.71 -2.82
CA PRO A 26 -14.38 -28.84 -2.69
C PRO A 26 -13.80 -27.86 -1.67
N VAL A 27 -12.74 -28.26 -0.98
CA VAL A 27 -11.98 -27.39 -0.07
C VAL A 27 -10.60 -27.14 -0.66
N ALA A 28 -10.22 -25.87 -0.76
CA ALA A 28 -8.91 -25.43 -1.19
C ALA A 28 -8.16 -24.82 0.00
N VAL A 29 -7.03 -25.43 0.37
CA VAL A 29 -6.11 -24.89 1.37
C VAL A 29 -4.92 -24.28 0.66
N ALA A 30 -4.82 -22.96 0.71
CA ALA A 30 -3.73 -22.18 0.14
C ALA A 30 -2.75 -21.77 1.24
N THR A 31 -1.49 -22.20 1.15
CA THR A 31 -0.44 -21.89 2.10
C THR A 31 0.65 -21.03 1.47
N GLN A 32 0.93 -19.88 2.07
CA GLN A 32 1.92 -18.92 1.60
C GLN A 32 2.84 -18.49 2.76
N MET A 33 4.08 -18.15 2.44
CA MET A 33 5.03 -17.49 3.32
C MET A 33 5.26 -16.06 2.79
N PRO A 34 4.46 -15.07 3.23
CA PRO A 34 4.63 -13.69 2.80
C PRO A 34 6.05 -13.18 3.06
N GLY A 35 6.59 -12.37 2.15
CA GLY A 35 7.96 -11.86 2.22
C GLY A 35 9.01 -12.80 1.60
N ALA A 36 8.69 -14.06 1.33
CA ALA A 36 9.60 -15.01 0.67
C ALA A 36 9.60 -14.88 -0.87
N GLY A 37 9.43 -13.66 -1.42
CA GLY A 37 9.35 -13.43 -2.88
C GLY A 37 8.12 -14.05 -3.57
N GLU A 38 7.07 -14.37 -2.83
CA GLU A 38 5.88 -15.07 -3.35
C GLU A 38 4.83 -14.15 -4.00
N GLY A 39 5.16 -12.87 -4.19
CA GLY A 39 4.27 -11.86 -4.75
C GLY A 39 3.19 -11.38 -3.77
N ALA A 40 2.03 -10.99 -4.29
CA ALA A 40 0.92 -10.48 -3.50
C ALA A 40 0.47 -11.52 -2.46
N SER A 41 0.17 -11.04 -1.25
CA SER A 41 -0.28 -11.91 -0.16
C SER A 41 -1.65 -12.52 -0.44
N LEU A 42 -1.94 -13.71 0.11
CA LEU A 42 -3.28 -14.31 0.06
C LEU A 42 -4.34 -13.44 0.73
N THR A 43 -3.96 -12.44 1.53
CA THR A 43 -4.90 -11.42 2.03
C THR A 43 -5.28 -10.41 0.94
N ASN A 44 -4.30 -9.90 0.18
CA ASN A 44 -4.53 -8.86 -0.81
C ASN A 44 -5.02 -9.39 -2.16
N ALA A 45 -4.70 -10.65 -2.47
CA ALA A 45 -5.06 -11.31 -3.72
C ALA A 45 -6.07 -12.46 -3.52
N ALA A 46 -6.78 -12.51 -2.39
CA ALA A 46 -7.68 -13.59 -2.01
C ALA A 46 -8.68 -13.95 -3.12
N GLU A 47 -9.38 -12.93 -3.65
CA GLU A 47 -10.38 -13.10 -4.71
C GLU A 47 -9.74 -13.67 -5.97
N THR A 48 -8.67 -13.04 -6.48
CA THR A 48 -7.98 -13.48 -7.70
C THR A 48 -7.43 -14.90 -7.57
N CYS A 49 -6.88 -15.26 -6.40
CA CYS A 49 -6.40 -16.61 -6.14
C CYS A 49 -7.54 -17.64 -6.16
N ALA A 50 -8.61 -17.39 -5.41
CA ALA A 50 -9.74 -18.30 -5.32
C ALA A 50 -10.51 -18.41 -6.65
N GLU A 51 -10.70 -17.31 -7.38
CA GLU A 51 -11.30 -17.29 -8.73
C GLU A 51 -10.51 -18.13 -9.72
N THR A 52 -9.19 -18.00 -9.71
CA THR A 52 -8.34 -18.73 -10.66
C THR A 52 -8.33 -20.22 -10.35
N VAL A 53 -8.20 -20.60 -9.06
CA VAL A 53 -8.33 -22.00 -8.64
C VAL A 53 -9.70 -22.56 -8.97
N TRP A 54 -10.78 -21.79 -8.77
CA TRP A 54 -12.14 -22.23 -9.15
C TRP A 54 -12.24 -22.50 -10.65
N ARG A 55 -11.76 -21.59 -11.49
CA ARG A 55 -11.83 -21.74 -12.95
C ARG A 55 -10.98 -22.90 -13.47
N GLU A 56 -9.79 -23.09 -12.92
CA GLU A 56 -8.83 -24.08 -13.43
C GLU A 56 -9.08 -25.49 -12.89
N HIS A 57 -9.41 -25.62 -11.60
CA HIS A 57 -9.51 -26.93 -10.94
C HIS A 57 -10.95 -27.40 -10.75
N PHE A 58 -11.93 -26.49 -10.77
CA PHE A 58 -13.34 -26.81 -10.59
C PHE A 58 -14.22 -26.15 -11.66
N PRO A 59 -13.93 -26.37 -12.97
CA PRO A 59 -14.63 -25.72 -14.08
C PRO A 59 -16.11 -26.08 -14.15
N ASP A 60 -16.55 -27.19 -13.57
CA ASP A 60 -17.95 -27.63 -13.59
C ASP A 60 -18.70 -27.32 -12.27
N ALA A 61 -17.97 -26.88 -11.24
CA ALA A 61 -18.59 -26.58 -9.94
C ALA A 61 -19.39 -25.26 -10.02
N PRO A 62 -20.66 -25.25 -9.57
CA PRO A 62 -21.52 -24.06 -9.59
C PRO A 62 -21.11 -23.00 -8.55
N GLU A 63 -20.32 -23.39 -7.56
CA GLU A 63 -19.82 -22.53 -6.49
C GLU A 63 -18.30 -22.63 -6.38
N PRO A 64 -17.62 -21.58 -5.89
CA PRO A 64 -16.17 -21.64 -5.64
C PRO A 64 -15.85 -22.67 -4.55
N PRO A 65 -14.62 -23.22 -4.51
CA PRO A 65 -14.22 -24.06 -3.38
C PRO A 65 -14.35 -23.29 -2.05
N VAL A 66 -14.54 -24.02 -0.94
CA VAL A 66 -14.33 -23.46 0.39
C VAL A 66 -12.85 -23.07 0.49
N TRP A 67 -12.58 -21.79 0.72
CA TRP A 67 -11.21 -21.27 0.67
C TRP A 67 -10.63 -21.09 2.07
N VAL A 68 -9.54 -21.79 2.35
CA VAL A 68 -8.76 -21.64 3.56
C VAL A 68 -7.42 -21.01 3.21
N SER A 69 -7.13 -19.85 3.79
CA SER A 69 -5.82 -19.19 3.66
C SER A 69 -4.96 -19.49 4.88
N HIS A 70 -3.74 -19.93 4.64
CA HIS A 70 -2.73 -20.15 5.65
C HIS A 70 -1.49 -19.30 5.34
N LEU A 71 -1.22 -18.30 6.18
CA LEU A 71 -0.02 -17.47 6.10
C LEU A 71 0.97 -17.91 7.17
N ILE A 72 2.19 -18.27 6.75
CA ILE A 72 3.32 -18.55 7.62
C ILE A 72 4.16 -17.28 7.70
N LEU A 73 4.05 -16.56 8.82
CA LEU A 73 4.84 -15.36 9.11
C LEU A 73 5.95 -15.74 10.11
N GLU A 74 7.04 -14.97 10.16
CA GLU A 74 8.23 -15.30 10.97
C GLU A 74 7.93 -15.65 12.43
N HIS A 75 6.94 -14.99 13.05
CA HIS A 75 6.60 -15.17 14.45
C HIS A 75 5.19 -15.70 14.70
N ARG A 76 4.41 -15.98 13.63
CA ARG A 76 3.03 -16.45 13.79
C ARG A 76 2.52 -17.17 12.55
N ARG A 77 1.58 -18.08 12.77
CA ARG A 77 0.79 -18.70 11.71
C ARG A 77 -0.62 -18.13 11.75
N GLN A 78 -1.13 -17.71 10.60
CA GLN A 78 -2.48 -17.18 10.47
C GLN A 78 -3.27 -18.10 9.54
N LEU A 79 -4.21 -18.82 10.13
CA LEU A 79 -5.12 -19.70 9.43
C LEU A 79 -6.52 -19.08 9.44
N SER A 80 -7.15 -19.00 8.28
CA SER A 80 -8.45 -18.32 8.15
C SER A 80 -9.32 -18.99 7.10
N LEU A 81 -10.59 -19.18 7.45
CA LEU A 81 -11.65 -19.37 6.46
C LEU A 81 -11.91 -18.03 5.79
N VAL A 82 -11.85 -18.00 4.46
CA VAL A 82 -12.20 -16.81 3.69
C VAL A 82 -13.54 -17.03 3.01
N THR A 83 -14.49 -16.14 3.29
CA THR A 83 -15.80 -16.11 2.65
C THR A 83 -15.83 -15.03 1.58
N PHE A 84 -16.65 -15.22 0.54
CA PHE A 84 -16.79 -14.29 -0.57
C PHE A 84 -18.25 -14.11 -0.94
N ALA A 85 -18.59 -12.94 -1.48
CA ALA A 85 -19.76 -12.79 -2.32
C ALA A 85 -19.40 -13.28 -3.74
N ALA A 86 -20.06 -14.35 -4.19
CA ALA A 86 -19.79 -14.97 -5.49
C ALA A 86 -20.80 -14.50 -6.55
N ASP A 87 -20.31 -14.26 -7.77
CA ASP A 87 -21.10 -14.21 -9.00
C ASP A 87 -20.79 -15.48 -9.81
N PRO A 88 -21.66 -16.51 -9.73
CA PRO A 88 -21.45 -17.78 -10.44
C PRO A 88 -21.39 -17.65 -11.97
N SER A 89 -22.10 -16.66 -12.53
CA SER A 89 -22.19 -16.49 -13.98
C SER A 89 -20.88 -15.95 -14.56
N ALA A 90 -20.28 -14.98 -13.87
CA ALA A 90 -19.00 -14.39 -14.26
C ALA A 90 -17.79 -15.13 -13.68
N ARG A 91 -18.01 -16.08 -12.75
CA ARG A 91 -16.97 -16.72 -11.93
C ARG A 91 -16.06 -15.70 -11.25
N THR A 92 -16.67 -14.68 -10.65
CA THR A 92 -15.95 -13.66 -9.90
C THR A 92 -16.34 -13.67 -8.43
N LEU A 93 -15.40 -13.26 -7.59
CA LEU A 93 -15.50 -13.19 -6.14
C LEU A 93 -15.23 -11.76 -5.69
N ARG A 94 -15.97 -11.32 -4.68
CA ARG A 94 -15.86 -9.97 -4.11
C ARG A 94 -16.08 -10.00 -2.61
N SER A 95 -15.74 -8.89 -1.96
CA SER A 95 -16.04 -8.64 -0.55
C SER A 95 -15.56 -9.77 0.37
N PRO A 96 -14.25 -10.08 0.36
CA PRO A 96 -13.69 -11.14 1.18
C PRO A 96 -13.90 -10.86 2.67
N GLY A 97 -14.26 -11.90 3.43
CA GLY A 97 -14.37 -11.88 4.88
C GLY A 97 -13.49 -12.96 5.49
N TRP A 98 -12.76 -12.63 6.55
CA TRP A 98 -11.84 -13.56 7.22
C TRP A 98 -12.37 -13.96 8.57
N ARG A 99 -12.45 -15.28 8.80
CA ARG A 99 -12.71 -15.85 10.11
C ARG A 99 -11.52 -16.71 10.53
N PRO A 100 -10.93 -16.44 11.72
CA PRO A 100 -9.86 -17.28 12.24
C PRO A 100 -10.29 -18.76 12.33
N MET A 101 -9.33 -19.64 12.07
CA MET A 101 -9.48 -21.09 12.25
C MET A 101 -8.30 -21.65 13.04
N SER A 102 -8.54 -22.71 13.80
CA SER A 102 -7.47 -23.56 14.35
C SER A 102 -7.09 -24.66 13.34
N PRO A 103 -5.90 -25.27 13.46
CA PRO A 103 -5.55 -26.45 12.67
C PRO A 103 -6.58 -27.58 12.77
N ALA A 104 -7.12 -27.82 13.97
CA ALA A 104 -8.14 -28.83 14.20
C ALA A 104 -9.46 -28.53 13.44
N ASP A 105 -9.83 -27.25 13.29
CA ASP A 105 -11.00 -26.88 12.48
C ASP A 105 -10.79 -27.19 11.00
N VAL A 106 -9.56 -27.05 10.51
CA VAL A 106 -9.23 -27.36 9.11
C VAL A 106 -9.23 -28.87 8.89
N ASP A 107 -8.64 -29.64 9.80
CA ASP A 107 -8.67 -31.11 9.73
C ASP A 107 -10.11 -31.64 9.76
N ALA A 108 -10.95 -31.08 10.64
CA ALA A 108 -12.37 -31.42 10.71
C ALA A 108 -13.13 -31.02 9.43
N LEU A 109 -12.79 -29.88 8.81
CA LEU A 109 -13.39 -29.42 7.58
C LEU A 109 -13.10 -30.35 6.39
N VAL A 110 -11.88 -30.90 6.30
CA VAL A 110 -11.48 -31.77 5.19
C VAL A 110 -11.62 -33.26 5.48
N GLY A 111 -11.81 -33.64 6.76
CA GLY A 111 -11.94 -35.02 7.23
C GLY A 111 -10.63 -35.78 7.41
N GLN A 112 -9.48 -35.10 7.38
CA GLN A 112 -8.15 -35.68 7.55
C GLN A 112 -7.12 -34.62 7.97
N ALA A 113 -5.95 -35.05 8.44
CA ALA A 113 -4.86 -34.13 8.78
C ALA A 113 -4.38 -33.36 7.54
N VAL A 114 -4.34 -32.03 7.62
CA VAL A 114 -3.79 -31.17 6.57
C VAL A 114 -2.35 -30.81 6.88
N ASP A 115 -1.47 -31.02 5.90
CA ASP A 115 -0.10 -30.53 5.99
C ASP A 115 -0.09 -28.99 5.82
N LEU A 116 0.07 -28.29 6.93
CA LEU A 116 0.10 -26.83 7.00
C LEU A 116 1.50 -26.25 6.72
N GLU A 117 2.50 -27.05 6.40
CA GLU A 117 3.81 -26.53 6.02
C GLU A 117 3.79 -25.98 4.59
N ARG A 118 4.83 -25.20 4.26
CA ARG A 118 5.02 -24.71 2.89
C ARG A 118 5.28 -25.84 1.87
N GLY A 119 5.63 -27.03 2.37
CA GLY A 119 5.94 -28.23 1.60
C GLY A 119 7.44 -28.56 1.68
N ALA A 120 7.77 -29.86 1.75
CA ALA A 120 9.16 -30.31 1.75
C ALA A 120 9.88 -29.88 0.46
N GLY A 121 11.10 -29.36 0.60
CA GLY A 121 11.90 -28.88 -0.54
C GLY A 121 11.50 -27.51 -1.07
N PHE A 122 10.63 -26.76 -0.39
CA PHE A 122 10.42 -25.35 -0.73
C PHE A 122 11.71 -24.55 -0.52
N THR A 123 12.21 -23.99 -1.61
CA THR A 123 13.22 -22.94 -1.59
C THR A 123 12.51 -21.64 -1.97
N PRO A 124 12.52 -20.62 -1.09
CA PRO A 124 12.05 -19.29 -1.46
C PRO A 124 12.69 -18.87 -2.80
N PRO A 125 11.92 -18.31 -3.75
CA PRO A 125 12.55 -17.56 -4.82
C PRO A 125 13.50 -16.53 -4.21
N GLU A 126 14.62 -16.27 -4.89
CA GLU A 126 15.50 -15.17 -4.53
C GLU A 126 14.62 -13.92 -4.44
N PRO A 127 14.63 -13.21 -3.29
CA PRO A 127 13.77 -12.06 -3.13
C PRO A 127 14.07 -11.09 -4.27
N GLU A 128 13.04 -10.71 -5.03
CA GLU A 128 13.18 -9.56 -5.92
C GLU A 128 13.62 -8.40 -5.01
N PRO A 129 14.71 -7.68 -5.36
CA PRO A 129 15.18 -6.59 -4.53
C PRO A 129 14.01 -5.64 -4.32
N GLU A 130 13.67 -5.35 -3.06
CA GLU A 130 12.65 -4.36 -2.77
C GLU A 130 13.07 -3.07 -3.45
N PRO A 131 12.18 -2.43 -4.23
CA PRO A 131 12.55 -1.22 -4.93
C PRO A 131 12.94 -0.19 -3.87
N GLU A 132 14.16 0.32 -3.97
CA GLU A 132 14.69 1.25 -2.99
C GLU A 132 13.85 2.53 -3.01
N ALA A 133 13.24 2.83 -1.87
CA ALA A 133 12.54 4.08 -1.68
C ALA A 133 13.55 5.24 -1.68
N ARG A 134 13.20 6.33 -2.35
CA ARG A 134 14.01 7.55 -2.38
C ARG A 134 13.15 8.79 -2.26
N PHE A 135 13.76 9.84 -1.73
CA PHE A 135 13.19 11.17 -1.78
C PHE A 135 13.35 11.77 -3.18
N VAL A 136 12.29 12.40 -3.68
CA VAL A 136 12.32 13.08 -4.98
C VAL A 136 11.75 14.49 -4.84
N ALA A 137 12.53 15.48 -5.23
CA ALA A 137 12.09 16.87 -5.32
C ALA A 137 11.11 17.06 -6.49
N TYR A 138 9.81 17.06 -6.20
CA TYR A 138 8.75 17.02 -7.21
C TYR A 138 7.95 18.33 -7.32
N PRO A 139 7.55 18.77 -8.52
CA PRO A 139 6.70 19.94 -8.69
C PRO A 139 5.30 19.72 -8.10
N VAL A 140 4.92 20.50 -7.09
CA VAL A 140 3.63 20.38 -6.39
C VAL A 140 2.45 20.52 -7.36
N VAL A 141 2.56 21.42 -8.35
CA VAL A 141 1.51 21.63 -9.36
C VAL A 141 1.22 20.40 -10.21
N ARG A 142 2.19 19.48 -10.34
CA ARG A 142 2.05 18.24 -11.11
C ARG A 142 1.51 17.09 -10.26
N LEU A 143 1.46 17.22 -8.93
CA LEU A 143 0.93 16.17 -8.05
C LEU A 143 -0.49 15.74 -8.46
N PRO A 144 -0.90 14.48 -8.18
CA PRO A 144 -2.25 14.02 -8.48
C PRO A 144 -3.28 14.93 -7.83
N ARG A 145 -4.49 14.99 -8.37
CA ARG A 145 -5.55 15.83 -7.78
C ARG A 145 -5.86 15.34 -6.37
N PRO A 146 -5.61 16.15 -5.32
CA PRO A 146 -5.99 15.75 -3.98
C PRO A 146 -7.50 15.67 -3.86
N ALA A 147 -7.94 14.70 -3.07
CA ALA A 147 -9.32 14.51 -2.67
C ALA A 147 -9.32 14.28 -1.15
N PRO A 148 -9.03 15.33 -0.35
CA PRO A 148 -8.93 15.21 1.10
C PRO A 148 -10.28 14.77 1.68
N PHE A 149 -10.23 13.78 2.57
CA PHE A 149 -11.43 13.15 3.13
C PHE A 149 -11.85 13.73 4.49
N ARG A 150 -10.96 14.51 5.12
CA ARG A 150 -11.18 15.30 6.36
C ARG A 150 -11.12 16.80 6.05
N GLU A 151 -11.69 17.64 6.90
CA GLU A 151 -11.65 19.12 6.80
C GLU A 151 -12.32 19.73 5.55
N LYS A 152 -13.47 19.17 5.15
CA LYS A 152 -14.24 19.60 3.95
C LYS A 152 -14.58 21.11 3.93
N LYS A 153 -14.62 21.78 5.08
CA LYS A 153 -14.91 23.21 5.20
C LYS A 153 -13.81 24.09 4.62
N CYS A 154 -12.54 23.71 4.77
CA CYS A 154 -11.40 24.50 4.31
C CYS A 154 -10.58 23.84 3.19
N MET A 155 -10.74 22.53 2.98
CA MET A 155 -10.10 21.76 1.91
C MET A 155 -11.14 21.14 0.96
N ALA A 156 -11.59 21.91 -0.01
CA ALA A 156 -12.52 21.41 -1.02
C ALA A 156 -11.82 20.43 -1.99
N ALA A 157 -12.42 19.25 -2.18
CA ALA A 157 -11.97 18.33 -3.22
C ALA A 157 -12.12 18.95 -4.62
N GLY A 158 -11.18 18.66 -5.51
CA GLY A 158 -11.31 19.05 -6.92
C GLY A 158 -11.01 20.52 -7.23
N VAL A 159 -10.17 21.21 -6.44
CA VAL A 159 -9.75 22.60 -6.72
C VAL A 159 -9.32 22.74 -8.20
N PRO A 160 -9.97 23.63 -8.99
CA PRO A 160 -9.70 23.79 -10.41
C PRO A 160 -8.23 24.10 -10.72
N TRP A 161 -7.73 23.58 -11.84
CA TRP A 161 -6.34 23.72 -12.26
C TRP A 161 -5.88 25.18 -12.39
N TRP A 162 -6.76 26.08 -12.85
CA TRP A 162 -6.47 27.50 -12.96
C TRP A 162 -6.24 28.17 -11.60
N ARG A 163 -6.96 27.75 -10.55
CA ARG A 163 -6.71 28.23 -9.18
C ARG A 163 -5.35 27.77 -8.68
N ARG A 164 -4.98 26.53 -8.98
CA ARG A 164 -3.67 25.96 -8.61
C ARG A 164 -2.54 26.76 -9.28
N LEU A 165 -2.64 27.01 -10.59
CA LEU A 165 -1.67 27.82 -11.32
C LEU A 165 -1.61 29.26 -10.82
N GLY A 166 -2.77 29.87 -10.55
CA GLY A 166 -2.82 31.22 -9.96
C GLY A 166 -2.05 31.29 -8.64
N ARG A 167 -2.12 30.25 -7.80
CA ARG A 167 -1.33 30.17 -6.56
C ARG A 167 0.16 29.99 -6.79
N GLN A 168 0.59 29.40 -7.90
CA GLN A 168 2.02 29.33 -8.24
C GLN A 168 2.58 30.70 -8.64
N LEU A 169 1.74 31.59 -9.17
CA LEU A 169 2.10 32.96 -9.54
C LEU A 169 2.05 33.92 -8.35
N VAL A 170 1.01 33.79 -7.51
CA VAL A 170 0.82 34.61 -6.32
C VAL A 170 0.73 33.70 -5.09
N PRO A 171 1.89 33.23 -4.57
CA PRO A 171 1.94 32.31 -3.45
C PRO A 171 1.47 33.01 -2.17
N ARG A 172 0.84 32.25 -1.28
CA ARG A 172 0.54 32.70 0.07
C ARG A 172 1.65 32.23 1.00
N ARG A 173 2.12 33.14 1.84
CA ARG A 173 3.07 32.85 2.91
C ARG A 173 2.36 32.99 4.25
N GLY A 174 2.69 32.11 5.18
CA GLY A 174 2.08 32.06 6.51
C GLY A 174 0.87 31.13 6.65
N GLY A 175 0.43 30.98 7.89
CA GLY A 175 -0.62 30.06 8.31
C GLY A 175 -2.04 30.63 8.25
N ARG A 176 -3.02 29.74 8.45
CA ARG A 176 -4.45 29.99 8.62
C ARG A 176 -4.96 29.12 9.75
N ASP A 177 -5.91 29.65 10.52
CA ASP A 177 -6.46 28.96 11.69
C ASP A 177 -7.57 27.95 11.33
N CYS A 178 -7.68 27.55 10.06
CA CYS A 178 -8.79 26.72 9.60
C CYS A 178 -8.57 25.21 9.75
N CYS A 179 -7.32 24.75 9.80
CA CYS A 179 -6.94 23.38 10.16
C CYS A 179 -5.41 23.30 10.36
N TRP A 180 -4.93 22.23 11.00
CA TRP A 180 -3.48 22.02 11.21
C TRP A 180 -2.68 22.13 9.92
N TYR A 181 -3.14 21.53 8.82
CA TYR A 181 -2.41 21.56 7.55
C TYR A 181 -2.25 22.96 6.95
N HIS A 182 -3.10 23.92 7.31
CA HIS A 182 -2.92 25.30 6.85
C HIS A 182 -2.26 26.18 7.91
N GLY A 183 -1.85 25.63 9.05
CA GLY A 183 -1.42 26.37 10.24
C GLY A 183 -0.10 27.15 10.13
N GLY A 184 0.71 26.93 9.08
CA GLY A 184 1.98 27.64 8.93
C GLY A 184 2.55 27.69 7.51
N ASP A 185 3.81 28.13 7.39
CA ASP A 185 4.46 28.38 6.11
C ASP A 185 5.12 27.15 5.51
N TRP A 186 4.36 26.43 4.68
CA TRP A 186 4.89 25.30 3.91
C TRP A 186 6.08 25.66 3.01
N HIS A 187 6.27 26.92 2.59
CA HIS A 187 7.43 27.28 1.77
C HIS A 187 8.73 27.23 2.56
N GLN A 188 8.70 27.58 3.84
CA GLN A 188 9.86 27.47 4.73
C GLN A 188 10.23 26.01 4.96
N VAL A 189 9.25 25.22 5.41
CA VAL A 189 9.42 23.80 5.69
C VAL A 189 9.92 23.03 4.46
N ASN A 190 9.31 23.25 3.29
CA ASN A 190 9.73 22.57 2.06
C ASN A 190 11.15 22.95 1.62
N ARG A 191 11.54 24.23 1.75
CA ARG A 191 12.91 24.66 1.41
C ARG A 191 13.94 24.00 2.32
N LEU A 192 13.65 23.93 3.61
CA LEU A 192 14.53 23.28 4.57
C LEU A 192 14.64 21.78 4.28
N ALA A 193 13.52 21.09 4.13
CA ALA A 193 13.47 19.66 3.84
C ALA A 193 14.23 19.31 2.56
N LEU A 194 13.95 20.02 1.45
CA LEU A 194 14.62 19.81 0.17
C LEU A 194 16.14 19.99 0.27
N ARG A 195 16.60 21.00 1.00
CA ARG A 195 18.03 21.26 1.18
C ARG A 195 18.71 20.18 2.02
N LEU A 196 18.15 19.85 3.18
CA LEU A 196 18.76 18.89 4.10
C LEU A 196 18.75 17.47 3.53
N VAL A 197 17.65 17.05 2.90
CA VAL A 197 17.59 15.75 2.22
C VAL A 197 18.64 15.69 1.12
N ALA A 198 18.73 16.68 0.23
CA ALA A 198 19.74 16.70 -0.82
C ALA A 198 21.19 16.70 -0.27
N GLN A 199 21.42 17.39 0.86
CA GLN A 199 22.71 17.40 1.53
C GLN A 199 23.09 16.01 2.07
N PHE A 200 22.16 15.31 2.72
CA PHE A 200 22.42 13.99 3.28
C PHE A 200 22.49 12.88 2.21
N GLU A 201 21.69 12.99 1.14
CA GLU A 201 21.83 12.13 -0.04
C GLU A 201 23.21 12.29 -0.68
N ALA A 202 23.69 13.53 -0.84
CA ALA A 202 25.04 13.80 -1.36
C ALA A 202 26.15 13.29 -0.43
N ALA A 203 25.87 13.14 0.87
CA ALA A 203 26.78 12.56 1.85
C ALA A 203 26.67 11.02 1.96
N GLY A 204 25.83 10.38 1.15
CA GLY A 204 25.66 8.93 1.13
C GLY A 204 24.84 8.36 2.29
N VAL A 205 24.03 9.19 2.95
CA VAL A 205 23.11 8.72 4.00
C VAL A 205 21.96 7.96 3.35
N SER A 206 21.61 6.80 3.92
CA SER A 206 20.52 5.95 3.43
C SER A 206 19.15 6.65 3.53
N PHE A 207 18.19 6.28 2.69
CA PHE A 207 16.83 6.78 2.76
C PHE A 207 16.21 6.63 4.15
N GLU A 208 16.45 5.50 4.82
CA GLU A 208 15.93 5.18 6.15
C GLU A 208 16.54 6.06 7.25
N ASP A 209 17.81 6.45 7.10
CA ASP A 209 18.51 7.27 8.10
C ASP A 209 18.29 8.77 7.90
N ILE A 210 18.01 9.22 6.67
CA ILE A 210 17.82 10.64 6.33
C ILE A 210 16.86 11.36 7.28
N PRO A 211 15.67 10.84 7.62
CA PRO A 211 14.74 11.54 8.51
C PRO A 211 15.35 11.86 9.88
N ARG A 212 16.08 10.89 10.48
CA ARG A 212 16.79 11.10 11.76
C ARG A 212 17.83 12.21 11.63
N HIS A 213 18.57 12.26 10.53
CA HIS A 213 19.57 13.30 10.30
C HIS A 213 18.95 14.69 10.05
N VAL A 214 17.85 14.75 9.29
CA VAL A 214 17.12 16.00 9.01
C VAL A 214 16.55 16.60 10.29
N LEU A 215 15.88 15.79 11.13
CA LEU A 215 15.20 16.28 12.34
C LEU A 215 16.17 16.68 13.46
N ASN A 216 17.34 16.05 13.51
CA ASN A 216 18.40 16.42 14.47
C ASN A 216 19.33 17.53 13.95
N HIS A 217 19.14 18.01 12.72
CA HIS A 217 19.98 19.07 12.17
C HIS A 217 19.78 20.39 12.95
N PRO A 218 20.83 21.19 13.23
CA PRO A 218 20.70 22.45 13.97
C PRO A 218 19.65 23.41 13.39
N ASP A 219 19.56 23.50 12.06
CA ASP A 219 18.55 24.34 11.39
C ASP A 219 17.09 23.89 11.65
N ALA A 220 16.87 22.63 12.04
CA ALA A 220 15.54 22.13 12.43
C ALA A 220 15.19 22.50 13.89
N GLN A 221 16.19 22.76 14.74
CA GLN A 221 15.99 23.17 16.14
C GLN A 221 15.49 24.62 16.28
N GLY A 222 15.65 25.44 15.24
CA GLY A 222 15.15 26.82 15.19
C GLY A 222 13.73 26.97 14.66
N LEU A 223 13.03 25.86 14.38
CA LEU A 223 11.67 25.85 13.88
C LEU A 223 10.67 26.12 14.99
N THR A 224 9.53 26.71 14.63
CA THR A 224 8.35 26.70 15.50
C THR A 224 7.80 25.27 15.64
N ASP A 225 7.01 25.00 16.69
CA ASP A 225 6.40 23.68 16.92
C ASP A 225 5.68 23.15 15.68
N TRP A 226 4.86 24.01 15.05
CA TRP A 226 4.15 23.64 13.83
C TRP A 226 5.10 23.30 12.67
N GLU A 227 6.18 24.06 12.49
CA GLU A 227 7.13 23.84 11.42
C GLU A 227 7.95 22.57 11.63
N ALA A 228 8.28 22.25 12.89
CA ALA A 228 8.96 21.01 13.27
C ALA A 228 8.07 19.79 12.97
N GLU A 229 6.81 19.83 13.39
CA GLU A 229 5.83 18.78 13.05
C GLU A 229 5.59 18.67 11.54
N ALA A 230 5.52 19.80 10.84
CA ALA A 230 5.37 19.81 9.39
C ALA A 230 6.59 19.23 8.67
N LEU A 231 7.81 19.50 9.17
CA LEU A 231 9.05 18.92 8.65
C LEU A 231 9.08 17.41 8.87
N ASP A 232 8.78 16.95 10.08
CA ASP A 232 8.64 15.52 10.41
C ASP A 232 7.66 14.83 9.46
N SER A 233 6.49 15.43 9.25
CA SER A 233 5.47 14.89 8.34
C SER A 233 5.89 14.83 6.86
N LEU A 234 6.97 15.48 6.46
CA LEU A 234 7.53 15.40 5.11
C LEU A 234 8.57 14.29 4.95
N VAL A 235 9.31 13.97 6.02
CA VAL A 235 10.43 13.02 5.97
C VAL A 235 10.09 11.67 6.59
N MET A 236 9.19 11.61 7.57
CA MET A 236 8.70 10.36 8.16
C MET A 236 7.43 9.88 7.44
N ASP A 237 6.41 10.74 7.36
CA ASP A 237 5.12 10.45 6.71
C ASP A 237 5.05 11.02 5.29
N THR A 238 5.98 10.59 4.44
CA THR A 238 6.19 11.16 3.11
C THR A 238 4.92 11.27 2.25
N ILE A 239 4.92 12.22 1.30
CA ILE A 239 3.87 12.29 0.29
C ILE A 239 4.11 11.16 -0.71
N ARG A 240 3.16 10.23 -0.83
CA ARG A 240 3.25 9.01 -1.66
C ARG A 240 2.14 8.97 -2.71
N PRO A 241 2.37 9.54 -3.91
CA PRO A 241 1.54 9.26 -5.07
C PRO A 241 1.64 7.77 -5.45
N HIS A 242 0.51 7.14 -5.79
CA HIS A 242 0.45 5.74 -6.18
C HIS A 242 -0.48 5.52 -7.37
N GLY A 243 -0.18 4.51 -8.20
CA GLY A 243 -0.97 4.14 -9.38
C GLY A 243 -0.46 4.78 -10.69
N PRO A 244 -1.03 4.36 -11.84
CA PRO A 244 -0.57 4.78 -13.15
C PRO A 244 -0.69 6.30 -13.32
N TRP A 245 0.46 6.94 -13.52
CA TRP A 245 0.56 8.37 -13.69
C TRP A 245 0.33 8.78 -15.16
N PRO A 246 -0.34 9.91 -15.46
CA PRO A 246 -0.96 10.89 -14.55
C PRO A 246 -2.46 10.65 -14.31
N ARG A 247 -3.11 9.73 -15.02
CA ARG A 247 -4.59 9.67 -15.09
C ARG A 247 -5.23 8.98 -13.89
N ASP A 248 -4.56 7.99 -13.31
CA ASP A 248 -5.12 7.15 -12.23
C ASP A 248 -4.34 7.28 -10.92
N ALA A 249 -3.39 8.21 -10.86
CA ALA A 249 -2.59 8.43 -9.68
C ALA A 249 -3.47 8.94 -8.51
N ARG A 250 -3.39 8.23 -7.40
CA ARG A 250 -3.99 8.57 -6.10
C ARG A 250 -2.88 8.81 -5.08
N TYR A 251 -3.25 9.05 -3.84
CA TYR A 251 -2.30 9.16 -2.74
C TYR A 251 -2.47 7.94 -1.84
N ASN A 252 -1.37 7.24 -1.57
CA ASN A 252 -1.27 6.33 -0.42
C ASN A 252 -1.08 7.13 0.87
N ASN A 253 -0.32 8.23 0.81
CA ASN A 253 -0.14 9.17 1.91
C ASN A 253 0.04 10.61 1.39
N GLY A 254 -0.26 11.61 2.24
CA GLY A 254 0.03 13.02 1.95
C GLY A 254 -1.04 13.80 1.18
N ASN A 255 -2.24 13.25 1.01
CA ASN A 255 -3.35 13.91 0.30
C ASN A 255 -3.67 15.32 0.83
N HIS A 256 -3.82 15.46 2.15
CA HIS A 256 -4.07 16.76 2.80
C HIS A 256 -2.89 17.72 2.72
N ARG A 257 -1.65 17.23 2.90
CA ARG A 257 -0.42 18.03 2.76
C ARG A 257 -0.28 18.57 1.35
N ALA A 258 -0.48 17.73 0.34
CA ALA A 258 -0.45 18.13 -1.07
C ALA A 258 -1.51 19.19 -1.39
N GLN A 259 -2.72 19.07 -0.85
CA GLN A 259 -3.76 20.10 -1.00
C GLN A 259 -3.34 21.43 -0.35
N ALA A 260 -2.82 21.40 0.89
CA ALA A 260 -2.37 22.60 1.58
C ALA A 260 -1.22 23.30 0.86
N MET A 261 -0.25 22.55 0.34
CA MET A 261 0.87 23.08 -0.44
C MET A 261 0.41 23.69 -1.76
N LEU A 262 -0.58 23.09 -2.43
CA LEU A 262 -1.21 23.65 -3.63
C LEU A 262 -1.94 24.97 -3.31
N ASP A 263 -2.67 25.03 -2.20
CA ASP A 263 -3.37 26.24 -1.75
C ASP A 263 -2.40 27.36 -1.38
N ALA A 264 -1.25 27.02 -0.78
CA ALA A 264 -0.19 27.94 -0.42
C ALA A 264 0.68 28.38 -1.63
N GLY A 265 0.62 27.64 -2.74
CA GLY A 265 1.42 27.94 -3.93
C GLY A 265 2.87 27.46 -3.82
N VAL A 266 3.15 26.45 -3.01
CA VAL A 266 4.47 25.82 -2.93
C VAL A 266 4.82 25.25 -4.29
N ARG A 267 6.08 25.44 -4.72
CA ARG A 267 6.53 25.03 -6.07
C ARG A 267 7.01 23.60 -6.12
N ARG A 268 7.84 23.20 -5.15
CA ARG A 268 8.43 21.85 -5.05
C ARG A 268 8.27 21.33 -3.63
N THR A 269 8.05 20.03 -3.52
CA THR A 269 8.02 19.27 -2.27
C THR A 269 8.82 18.00 -2.45
N LEU A 270 9.16 17.37 -1.34
CA LEU A 270 9.60 16.00 -1.32
C LEU A 270 8.39 15.07 -1.52
N ILE A 271 8.58 14.05 -2.34
CA ILE A 271 7.74 12.85 -2.39
C ILE A 271 8.64 11.63 -2.19
N GLU A 272 8.05 10.53 -1.73
CA GLU A 272 8.69 9.23 -1.78
C GLU A 272 8.31 8.54 -3.09
N ARG A 273 9.30 7.96 -3.76
CA ARG A 273 9.12 7.08 -4.90
C ARG A 273 10.00 5.86 -4.74
N ASP A 274 9.43 4.73 -5.07
CA ASP A 274 10.16 3.49 -5.29
C ASP A 274 11.01 3.65 -6.56
N THR A 275 12.22 3.09 -6.57
CA THR A 275 13.02 2.98 -7.79
C THR A 275 12.37 1.96 -8.72
N ASP A 276 12.18 2.34 -9.99
CA ASP A 276 11.65 1.46 -11.04
C ASP A 276 12.72 0.45 -11.49
#